data_AF-A0A842XXV8-F1
#
_entry.id   AF-A0A842XXV8-F1
#
_cell.length_a   1.000
_cell.length_b   1.000
_cell.length_c   1.000
_cell.angle_alpha   90.00
_cell.angle_beta   90.00
_cell.angle_gamma   90.00
#
_symmetry.space_group_name_H-M   'P 1'
#
loop_
_entity.id
_entity.type
_entity.pdbx_description
1 polymer ?
#
loop_
_entity_poly.entity_id
_entity_poly.type
_entity_poly.pdbx_seq_one_letter_code
_entity_poly.pdbx_strand_id
1 'polypeptide(L)'
;MTIQDMHKETNQISISKACSVLGVCRSGYNKWIRQNQTHYSDPEEMKLKNEIHSIAIDFPRYGYRRITIELHRRGFETNHKVVYELMKRDNLLCIKKQFVPKTTDSNIKKFLEIVYNKKRVHSSIGYVTPEEFEMFKEVLSSNVS
;
A
#
# COMPACT_ATOMS: atom_id res chain seq x y z
N MET A 1 -10.40 -18.34 -28.92
CA MET A 1 -9.38 -18.87 -27.99
C MET A 1 -8.54 -17.68 -27.52
N THR A 2 -8.74 -17.21 -26.29
CA THR A 2 -7.97 -16.07 -25.75
C THR A 2 -6.64 -16.56 -25.16
N ILE A 3 -5.64 -15.68 -25.05
CA ILE A 3 -4.36 -16.00 -24.37
C ILE A 3 -4.60 -16.46 -22.92
N GLN A 4 -5.65 -15.95 -22.27
CA GLN A 4 -6.02 -16.35 -20.91
C GLN A 4 -6.51 -17.80 -20.85
N ASP A 5 -7.28 -18.24 -21.86
CA ASP A 5 -7.79 -19.61 -21.97
C ASP A 5 -6.62 -20.59 -22.19
N MET A 6 -5.68 -20.25 -23.10
CA MET A 6 -4.49 -21.07 -23.35
C MET A 6 -3.60 -21.22 -22.11
N HIS A 7 -3.43 -20.14 -21.33
CA HIS A 7 -2.64 -20.17 -20.09
C HIS A 7 -3.34 -20.97 -18.98
N LYS A 8 -4.66 -20.85 -18.84
CA LYS A 8 -5.43 -21.58 -17.82
C LYS A 8 -5.54 -23.08 -18.10
N GLU A 9 -5.74 -23.47 -19.36
CA GLU A 9 -5.94 -24.87 -19.73
C GLU A 9 -4.65 -25.69 -19.71
N THR A 10 -3.51 -25.07 -20.01
CA THR A 10 -2.26 -25.83 -20.15
C THR A 10 -1.34 -25.72 -18.93
N ASN A 11 -1.47 -24.71 -18.06
CA ASN A 11 -0.60 -24.37 -16.92
C ASN A 11 0.94 -24.50 -17.14
N GLN A 12 1.37 -24.76 -18.37
CA GLN A 12 2.72 -25.12 -18.79
C GLN A 12 3.26 -24.09 -19.80
N ILE A 13 2.39 -23.28 -20.41
CA ILE A 13 2.77 -22.29 -21.42
C ILE A 13 2.84 -20.91 -20.77
N SER A 14 4.04 -20.33 -20.70
CA SER A 14 4.21 -18.95 -20.24
C SER A 14 3.47 -17.96 -21.16
N ILE A 15 3.00 -16.85 -20.58
CA ILE A 15 2.37 -15.74 -21.35
C ILE A 15 3.26 -15.30 -22.53
N SER A 16 4.58 -15.30 -22.33
CA SER A 16 5.56 -15.01 -23.38
C SER A 16 5.44 -15.96 -24.58
N LYS A 17 5.34 -17.27 -24.31
CA LYS A 17 5.24 -18.30 -25.35
C LYS A 17 3.88 -18.23 -26.06
N ALA A 18 2.80 -17.99 -25.32
CA ALA A 18 1.47 -17.78 -25.88
C ALA A 18 1.42 -16.55 -26.81
N CYS A 19 1.99 -15.41 -26.40
CA CYS A 19 2.09 -14.22 -27.25
C CYS A 19 2.90 -14.50 -28.54
N SER A 20 3.99 -15.26 -28.43
CA SER A 20 4.81 -15.64 -29.58
C SER A 20 4.06 -16.52 -30.57
N VAL A 21 3.24 -17.47 -30.09
CA VAL A 21 2.45 -18.37 -30.96
C VAL A 21 1.34 -17.61 -31.67
N LEU A 22 0.73 -16.65 -31.00
CA LEU A 22 -0.40 -15.88 -31.52
C LEU A 22 0.01 -14.61 -32.29
N GLY A 23 1.31 -14.35 -32.45
CA GLY A 23 1.82 -13.21 -33.21
C GLY A 23 1.51 -11.84 -32.58
N VAL A 24 1.22 -11.78 -31.29
CA VAL A 24 0.95 -10.52 -30.58
C VAL A 24 2.16 -10.06 -29.77
N CYS A 25 2.38 -8.75 -29.71
CA CYS A 25 3.46 -8.20 -28.89
C CYS A 25 3.14 -8.36 -27.40
N ARG A 26 4.09 -8.91 -26.62
CA ARG A 26 3.91 -9.15 -25.17
C ARG A 26 3.58 -7.87 -24.41
N SER A 27 4.22 -6.76 -24.76
CA SER A 27 3.99 -5.45 -24.13
C SER A 27 2.59 -4.90 -24.42
N GLY A 28 2.11 -5.05 -25.67
CA GLY A 28 0.75 -4.67 -26.05
C GLY A 28 -0.29 -5.55 -25.39
N TYR A 29 -0.05 -6.87 -25.31
CA TYR A 29 -0.92 -7.79 -24.58
C TYR A 29 -1.01 -7.44 -23.10
N ASN A 30 0.11 -7.22 -22.40
CA ASN A 30 0.11 -6.81 -20.99
C ASN A 30 -0.59 -5.46 -20.77
N LYS A 31 -0.44 -4.51 -21.70
CA LYS A 31 -1.14 -3.22 -21.65
C LYS A 31 -2.64 -3.39 -21.85
N TRP A 32 -3.04 -4.20 -22.82
CA TRP A 32 -4.43 -4.55 -23.10
C TRP A 32 -5.08 -5.26 -21.91
N ILE A 33 -4.39 -6.22 -21.29
CA ILE A 33 -4.75 -6.86 -20.02
C ILE A 33 -4.97 -5.81 -18.93
N ARG A 34 -4.00 -4.92 -18.68
CA ARG A 34 -4.11 -3.88 -17.63
C ARG A 34 -5.25 -2.86 -17.85
N GLN A 35 -5.65 -2.64 -19.10
CA GLN A 35 -6.70 -1.69 -19.47
C GLN A 35 -8.09 -2.31 -19.49
N ASN A 36 -8.20 -3.58 -19.90
CA ASN A 36 -9.48 -4.26 -20.10
C ASN A 36 -9.84 -5.22 -18.98
N GLN A 37 -8.88 -5.59 -18.13
CA GLN A 37 -9.18 -6.30 -16.91
C GLN A 37 -9.62 -5.31 -15.84
N THR A 38 -10.93 -5.07 -15.79
CA THR A 38 -11.68 -5.23 -14.54
C THR A 38 -11.45 -6.67 -14.06
N HIS A 39 -10.26 -6.94 -13.54
CA HIS A 39 -9.84 -8.28 -13.18
C HIS A 39 -10.80 -8.79 -12.11
N TYR A 40 -11.43 -9.95 -12.35
CA TYR A 40 -12.12 -10.78 -11.36
C TYR A 40 -11.68 -10.40 -9.95
N SER A 41 -12.60 -9.86 -9.13
CA SER A 41 -12.31 -9.45 -7.74
C SER A 41 -11.79 -10.66 -6.97
N ASP A 42 -10.49 -10.90 -7.04
CA ASP A 42 -9.80 -11.85 -6.21
C ASP A 42 -10.15 -11.47 -4.76
N PRO A 43 -10.71 -12.38 -3.96
CA PRO A 43 -11.05 -12.08 -2.58
C PRO A 43 -9.88 -11.45 -1.82
N GLU A 44 -8.64 -11.82 -2.16
CA GLU A 44 -7.43 -11.25 -1.57
C GLU A 44 -7.17 -9.80 -2.02
N GLU A 45 -7.38 -9.46 -3.29
CA GLU A 45 -7.29 -8.06 -3.74
C GLU A 45 -8.37 -7.19 -3.09
N MET A 46 -9.58 -7.73 -2.92
CA MET A 46 -10.68 -7.00 -2.25
C MET A 46 -10.37 -6.76 -0.76
N LYS A 47 -9.84 -7.76 -0.06
CA LYS A 47 -9.35 -7.61 1.32
C LYS A 47 -8.27 -6.53 1.40
N LEU A 48 -7.29 -6.58 0.52
CA LEU A 48 -6.21 -5.60 0.46
C LEU A 48 -6.75 -4.18 0.22
N LYS A 49 -7.70 -4.01 -0.70
CA LYS A 49 -8.37 -2.72 -0.93
C LYS A 49 -9.06 -2.24 0.34
N ASN A 50 -9.91 -3.07 0.96
CA ASN A 50 -10.64 -2.70 2.17
C ASN A 50 -9.68 -2.24 3.29
N GLU A 51 -8.56 -2.92 3.47
CA GLU A 51 -7.54 -2.53 4.43
C GLU A 51 -6.87 -1.20 4.08
N ILE A 52 -6.51 -0.99 2.80
CA ILE A 52 -5.99 0.30 2.32
C ILE A 52 -6.98 1.43 2.62
N HIS A 53 -8.27 1.22 2.34
CA HIS A 53 -9.32 2.20 2.62
C HIS A 53 -9.45 2.48 4.12
N SER A 54 -9.42 1.45 4.97
CA SER A 54 -9.47 1.61 6.43
C SER A 54 -8.31 2.47 6.95
N ILE A 55 -7.08 2.18 6.49
CA ILE A 55 -5.88 2.93 6.85
C ILE A 55 -5.96 4.37 6.34
N ALA A 56 -6.49 4.58 5.13
CA ALA A 56 -6.64 5.91 4.55
C ALA A 56 -7.64 6.77 5.33
N ILE A 57 -8.72 6.17 5.86
CA ILE A 57 -9.70 6.85 6.73
C ILE A 57 -9.05 7.22 8.07
N ASP A 58 -8.35 6.28 8.70
CA ASP A 58 -7.68 6.51 9.98
C ASP A 58 -6.56 7.56 9.87
N PHE A 59 -5.84 7.56 8.74
CA PHE A 59 -4.71 8.43 8.47
C PHE A 59 -4.83 9.15 7.12
N PRO A 60 -5.70 10.18 7.00
CA PRO A 60 -5.96 10.86 5.73
C PRO A 60 -4.76 11.55 5.06
N ARG A 61 -3.65 11.71 5.80
CA ARG A 61 -2.40 12.32 5.31
C ARG A 61 -1.37 11.27 4.88
N TYR A 62 -1.63 9.98 5.07
CA TYR A 62 -0.69 8.96 4.66
C TYR A 62 -0.67 8.82 3.14
N GLY A 63 0.53 8.82 2.58
CA GLY A 63 0.75 8.41 1.21
C GLY A 63 0.99 6.92 1.11
N TYR A 64 0.93 6.38 -0.12
CA TYR A 64 1.08 4.96 -0.41
C TYR A 64 2.28 4.30 0.28
N ARG A 65 3.42 4.98 0.38
CA ARG A 65 4.62 4.45 1.05
C ARG A 65 4.40 4.16 2.54
N ARG A 66 3.68 5.01 3.26
CA ARG A 66 3.37 4.77 4.69
C ARG A 66 2.28 3.72 4.84
N ILE A 67 1.29 3.73 3.94
CA ILE A 67 0.25 2.71 3.91
C ILE A 67 0.84 1.32 3.65
N THR A 68 1.82 1.16 2.75
CA THR A 68 2.49 -0.13 2.53
C THR A 68 3.13 -0.67 3.80
N ILE A 69 3.72 0.19 4.61
CA ILE A 69 4.38 -0.24 5.85
C ILE A 69 3.35 -0.65 6.89
N GLU A 70 2.27 0.11 7.01
CA GLU A 70 1.16 -0.24 7.90
C GLU A 70 0.51 -1.56 7.47
N LEU A 71 0.36 -1.78 6.16
CA LEU A 71 -0.09 -3.06 5.61
C LEU A 71 0.84 -4.21 5.99
N HIS A 72 2.16 -4.03 5.88
CA HIS A 72 3.14 -5.03 6.30
C HIS A 72 3.02 -5.34 7.80
N ARG A 73 2.82 -4.32 8.64
CA ARG A 73 2.58 -4.49 10.09
C ARG A 73 1.29 -5.25 10.40
N ARG A 74 0.27 -5.11 9.55
CA ARG A 74 -0.99 -5.88 9.61
C ARG A 74 -0.90 -7.27 8.96
N GLY A 75 0.28 -7.68 8.47
CA GLY A 75 0.53 -9.00 7.90
C GLY A 75 0.34 -9.12 6.38
N PHE A 76 0.13 -8.01 5.66
CA PHE A 76 0.00 -8.03 4.20
C PHE A 76 1.37 -7.86 3.54
N GLU A 77 1.91 -8.91 2.92
CA GLU A 77 3.15 -8.81 2.13
C GLU A 77 2.86 -8.27 0.72
N THR A 78 2.80 -6.94 0.60
CA THR A 78 2.48 -6.29 -0.68
C THR A 78 3.56 -5.35 -1.18
N ASN A 79 3.73 -5.27 -2.50
CA ASN A 79 4.67 -4.34 -3.09
C ASN A 79 4.07 -2.92 -3.10
N HIS A 80 4.86 -1.91 -2.70
CA HIS A 80 4.45 -0.50 -2.70
C HIS A 80 3.94 0.01 -4.07
N LYS A 81 4.38 -0.61 -5.18
CA LYS A 81 3.85 -0.30 -6.52
C LYS A 81 2.38 -0.72 -6.67
N VAL A 82 2.00 -1.87 -6.12
CA VAL A 82 0.62 -2.35 -6.13
C VAL A 82 -0.26 -1.40 -5.31
N VAL A 83 0.18 -1.05 -4.10
CA VAL A 83 -0.52 -0.09 -3.24
C VAL A 83 -0.69 1.26 -3.93
N TYR A 84 0.36 1.77 -4.60
CA TYR A 84 0.29 3.00 -5.37
C TYR A 84 -0.76 2.94 -6.49
N GLU A 85 -0.75 1.88 -7.30
CA GLU A 85 -1.71 1.72 -8.41
C GLU A 85 -3.15 1.57 -7.89
N LEU A 86 -3.37 0.82 -6.80
CA LEU A 86 -4.68 0.70 -6.16
C LEU A 86 -5.18 2.04 -5.63
N MET A 87 -4.37 2.75 -4.85
CA MET A 87 -4.73 4.08 -4.36
C MET A 87 -4.96 5.09 -5.49
N LYS A 88 -4.21 4.98 -6.59
CA LYS A 88 -4.37 5.85 -7.77
C LYS A 88 -5.71 5.59 -8.47
N ARG A 89 -6.08 4.32 -8.64
CA ARG A 89 -7.38 3.94 -9.24
C ARG A 89 -8.55 4.38 -8.38
N ASP A 90 -8.41 4.26 -7.06
CA ASP A 90 -9.47 4.59 -6.10
C ASP A 90 -9.47 6.08 -5.71
N ASN A 91 -8.66 6.92 -6.37
CA ASN A 91 -8.51 8.35 -6.08
C ASN A 91 -8.15 8.68 -4.61
N LEU A 92 -7.43 7.77 -3.95
CA LEU A 92 -6.97 7.90 -2.56
C LEU A 92 -5.58 8.55 -2.44
N LEU A 93 -4.98 8.99 -3.54
CA LEU A 93 -3.68 9.65 -3.48
C LEU A 93 -3.81 10.97 -2.72
N CYS A 94 -2.92 11.15 -1.73
CA CYS A 94 -2.88 12.35 -0.92
C CYS A 94 -2.81 13.61 -1.81
N ILE A 95 -3.82 14.46 -1.69
CA ILE A 95 -3.84 15.77 -2.35
C ILE A 95 -2.73 16.63 -1.72
N LYS A 96 -1.81 17.11 -2.55
CA LYS A 96 -0.81 18.09 -2.10
C LYS A 96 -1.53 19.40 -1.77
N LYS A 97 -1.67 19.72 -0.48
CA LYS A 97 -2.21 21.02 -0.07
C LYS A 97 -1.15 22.10 -0.31
N GLN A 98 -1.57 23.19 -0.93
CA GLN A 98 -0.79 24.42 -0.95
C GLN A 98 -0.69 24.97 0.47
N PHE A 99 0.42 25.64 0.76
CA PHE A 99 0.66 26.22 2.08
C PHE A 99 -0.40 27.29 2.37
N VAL A 100 -1.13 27.11 3.46
CA VAL A 100 -2.07 28.11 4.00
C VAL A 100 -1.69 28.31 5.46
N PRO A 101 -1.32 29.52 5.89
CA PRO A 101 -1.02 29.79 7.30
C PRO A 101 -2.28 29.55 8.14
N LYS A 102 -2.18 28.69 9.15
CA LYS A 102 -3.29 28.34 10.05
C LYS A 102 -2.98 28.81 11.47
N THR A 103 -3.88 29.61 12.02
CA THR A 103 -3.96 29.92 13.46
C THR A 103 -4.54 28.72 14.24
N THR A 104 -4.25 28.69 15.53
CA THR A 104 -4.33 27.53 16.44
C THR A 104 -5.71 26.85 16.50
N ASP A 105 -5.73 25.55 16.25
CA ASP A 105 -6.89 24.66 16.38
C ASP A 105 -6.83 23.91 17.72
N SER A 106 -7.97 23.76 18.40
CA SER A 106 -8.09 23.66 19.86
C SER A 106 -7.90 22.28 20.51
N ASN A 107 -7.21 21.31 19.88
CA ASN A 107 -7.02 20.01 20.54
C ASN A 107 -5.75 19.23 20.14
N ILE A 108 -4.64 19.96 20.02
CA ILE A 108 -3.32 19.40 19.65
C ILE A 108 -2.88 18.30 20.64
N LYS A 109 -3.13 18.48 21.94
CA LYS A 109 -2.68 17.54 22.98
C LYS A 109 -3.26 16.14 22.81
N LYS A 110 -4.58 16.03 22.62
CA LYS A 110 -5.27 14.76 22.38
C LYS A 110 -4.79 14.07 21.10
N PHE A 111 -4.52 14.87 20.06
CA PHE A 111 -3.97 14.36 18.80
C PHE A 111 -2.54 13.80 18.97
N LEU A 112 -1.67 14.52 19.71
CA LEU A 112 -0.30 14.09 19.96
C LEU A 112 -0.27 12.78 20.76
N GLU A 113 -1.03 12.69 21.85
CA GLU A 113 -1.02 11.53 22.72
C GLU A 113 -1.60 10.27 22.03
N ILE A 114 -2.76 10.37 21.37
CA ILE A 114 -3.46 9.17 20.85
C ILE A 114 -3.02 8.81 19.43
N VAL A 115 -2.80 9.81 18.57
CA VAL A 115 -2.57 9.58 17.13
C VAL A 115 -1.09 9.69 16.79
N TYR A 116 -0.37 10.69 17.32
CA TYR A 116 1.05 10.85 17.00
C TYR A 116 1.91 9.82 17.72
N ASN A 117 1.86 9.75 19.04
CA ASN A 117 2.76 8.93 19.83
C ASN A 117 2.48 7.42 19.66
N LYS A 118 1.21 7.02 19.71
CA LYS A 118 0.83 5.60 19.67
C LYS A 118 0.70 5.01 18.28
N LYS A 119 0.34 5.83 17.29
CA LYS A 119 -0.08 5.34 15.97
C LYS A 119 0.77 5.84 14.80
N ARG A 120 1.56 6.92 14.95
CA ARG A 120 2.25 7.54 13.82
C ARG A 120 3.62 6.93 13.59
N VAL A 121 3.83 6.32 12.44
CA VAL A 121 5.15 5.79 12.05
C VAL A 121 6.05 6.86 11.43
N HIS A 122 7.32 6.87 11.84
CA HIS A 122 8.30 7.87 11.42
C HIS A 122 9.48 7.24 10.68
N SER A 123 9.74 7.74 9.46
CA SER A 123 10.84 7.23 8.63
C SER A 123 12.22 7.44 9.24
N SER A 124 12.40 8.48 10.07
CA SER A 124 13.67 8.79 10.75
C SER A 124 14.04 7.79 11.85
N ILE A 125 13.07 7.03 12.38
CA ILE A 125 13.27 6.04 13.45
C ILE A 125 13.01 4.61 12.94
N GLY A 126 13.08 4.38 11.63
CA GLY A 126 12.88 3.05 11.06
C GLY A 126 11.41 2.62 10.93
N TYR A 127 10.50 3.59 10.82
CA TYR A 127 9.05 3.36 10.65
C TYR A 127 8.37 2.63 11.82
N VAL A 128 8.89 2.83 13.03
CA VAL A 128 8.21 2.51 14.28
C VAL A 128 7.47 3.75 14.81
N THR A 129 6.59 3.56 15.79
CA THR A 129 5.95 4.68 16.48
C THR A 129 6.89 5.30 17.52
N PRO A 130 6.71 6.58 17.92
CA PRO A 130 7.51 7.18 18.97
C PRO A 130 7.49 6.41 20.29
N GLU A 131 6.34 5.86 20.69
CA GLU A 131 6.21 5.04 21.90
C GLU A 131 7.00 3.72 21.78
N GLU A 132 6.89 3.03 20.64
CA GLU A 132 7.67 1.81 20.38
C GLU A 132 9.18 2.08 20.40
N PHE A 133 9.61 3.21 19.82
CA PHE A 133 11.01 3.59 19.80
C PHE A 133 11.56 3.82 21.21
N GLU A 134 10.83 4.54 22.07
CA GLU A 134 11.24 4.75 23.45
C GLU A 134 11.27 3.42 24.22
N MET A 135 10.29 2.52 24.02
CA MET A 135 10.33 1.18 24.61
C MET A 135 11.59 0.40 24.18
N PHE A 136 11.94 0.42 22.90
CA PHE A 136 13.16 -0.24 22.42
C PHE A 136 14.42 0.36 23.05
N LYS A 137 14.46 1.68 23.23
CA LYS A 137 15.57 2.40 23.85
C LYS A 137 15.71 2.08 25.34
N GLU A 138 14.60 1.99 26.08
CA GLU A 138 14.57 1.59 27.49
C GLU A 138 15.05 0.15 27.69
N VAL A 139 14.61 -0.78 26.82
CA VAL A 139 15.07 -2.18 26.85
C VAL A 139 16.57 -2.28 26.57
N LEU A 140 17.07 -1.53 25.57
CA LEU A 140 18.51 -1.50 25.25
C LEU A 140 19.34 -0.85 26.37
N SER A 141 18.82 0.17 27.05
CA SER A 141 19.46 0.79 28.22
C SER A 141 19.50 -0.15 29.43
N SER A 142 18.48 -0.99 29.60
CA SER A 142 18.35 -1.91 30.73
C SER A 142 19.21 -3.16 30.59
N ASN A 143 19.55 -3.56 29.37
CA ASN A 143 20.40 -4.73 29.08
C ASN A 143 21.92 -4.42 29.07
N VAL A 144 22.30 -3.15 29.23
CA VAL A 144 23.70 -2.68 29.26
C VAL A 144 24.15 -2.31 30.69
N SER A 145 23.24 -2.41 31.67
CA SER A 145 23.53 -2.32 33.11
C SER A 145 23.57 -3.72 33.73
#